data_AF-A0A172YAF1-F1
#
_entry.id   AF-A0A172YAF1-F1
#
_cell.length_a   1.000
_cell.length_b   1.000
_cell.length_c   1.000
_cell.angle_alpha   90.00
_cell.angle_beta   90.00
_cell.angle_gamma   90.00
#
_symmetry.space_group_name_H-M   'P 1'
#
loop_
_entity.id
_entity.type
_entity.pdbx_description
1 polymer ?
#
loop_
_entity_poly.entity_id
_entity_poly.type
_entity_poly.pdbx_seq_one_letter_code
_entity_poly.pdbx_strand_id
1 'polypeptide(L)'
;MLDHHTSLAPRHLLAGLALLAAPTLVLAQTSDATDPNQPTPESSQSDPAMQQQSSGEARDLTEMFTRGEFHGALRSLYYSTHNAYFTPGLNQDTISYGGFVGFTSARYQGFRFGLSGILQRGIDHADDPSRVVTELGPNQTNIGEAYLEYQRDAFTVTAGNQRLDLPFAGTWDWRVTPNLFQAVDLRYGDQENYLEATRVFRYMPWAGGSFTRTTMYNSRWDSFSPVEETTDGMWSIGGARALYANGLKWSGEAWHQEYEDYTKINYLEGQVALAEGDLRPFLGLQFIRGTGDGKELLGEVDSHVYGLQLGMNYGTLKATLNYNHIPSRENAYRNGVLVTPYAHNSSSGPIFAQPFFTSTQDLGAGNAYSLDVSGLATDQLVLGARYSFMDLKESSEVESRNQSEYMGFAVYNFRGSLEGFSVANFLGVQRSPREGKEFWQNRLALQYAF
;
A
#
# COMPACT_ATOMS: atom_id res chain seq x y z
N MET A 1 -44.99 -4.39 -40.99
CA MET A 1 -45.37 -4.77 -39.61
C MET A 1 -44.08 -5.14 -38.91
N LEU A 2 -43.65 -4.25 -38.03
CA LEU A 2 -42.54 -4.47 -37.11
C LEU A 2 -42.95 -5.57 -36.11
N ASP A 3 -42.01 -6.39 -35.67
CA ASP A 3 -42.00 -6.82 -34.28
C ASP A 3 -40.58 -7.14 -33.80
N HIS A 4 -40.24 -6.51 -32.69
CA HIS A 4 -39.01 -6.60 -31.92
C HIS A 4 -39.05 -7.81 -31.00
N HIS A 5 -37.96 -8.58 -30.95
CA HIS A 5 -37.66 -9.44 -29.81
C HIS A 5 -36.39 -8.94 -29.11
N THR A 6 -36.59 -8.22 -28.02
CA THR A 6 -35.58 -7.87 -27.02
C THR A 6 -35.49 -9.00 -25.99
N SER A 7 -34.31 -9.62 -25.89
CA SER A 7 -33.96 -10.56 -24.81
C SER A 7 -33.37 -9.75 -23.65
N LEU A 8 -34.09 -9.73 -22.52
CA LEU A 8 -33.65 -9.18 -21.24
C LEU A 8 -32.56 -10.08 -20.63
N ALA A 9 -31.33 -9.58 -20.55
CA ALA A 9 -30.27 -10.12 -19.71
C ALA A 9 -30.34 -9.46 -18.32
N PRO A 10 -30.23 -10.21 -17.21
CA PRO A 10 -30.27 -9.62 -15.88
C PRO A 10 -28.98 -8.85 -15.59
N ARG A 11 -29.12 -7.54 -15.44
CA ARG A 11 -28.11 -6.61 -14.91
C ARG A 11 -28.06 -6.75 -13.39
N HIS A 12 -27.10 -7.47 -12.84
CA HIS A 12 -26.61 -7.25 -11.46
C HIS A 12 -25.16 -7.74 -11.35
N LEU A 13 -24.22 -6.80 -11.45
CA LEU A 13 -22.83 -6.92 -11.00
C LEU A 13 -22.31 -5.48 -10.87
N LEU A 14 -22.41 -4.96 -9.65
CA LEU A 14 -21.96 -3.63 -9.27
C LEU A 14 -21.57 -3.75 -7.80
N ALA A 15 -20.30 -4.11 -7.56
CA ALA A 15 -19.51 -3.83 -6.36
C ALA A 15 -18.24 -4.68 -6.41
N GLY A 16 -17.06 -4.04 -6.39
CA GLY A 16 -15.81 -4.75 -6.09
C GLY A 16 -14.74 -4.68 -7.19
N LEU A 17 -14.31 -3.49 -7.61
CA LEU A 17 -13.03 -3.34 -8.32
C LEU A 17 -12.54 -1.89 -8.24
N ALA A 18 -11.80 -1.57 -7.17
CA ALA A 18 -10.96 -0.37 -7.08
C ALA A 18 -9.94 -0.50 -5.93
N LEU A 19 -8.89 -1.30 -6.10
CA LEU A 19 -7.68 -1.21 -5.28
C LEU A 19 -6.44 -1.42 -6.16
N LEU A 20 -6.10 -0.36 -6.90
CA LEU A 20 -4.75 -0.13 -7.42
C LEU A 20 -4.43 1.32 -7.13
N ALA A 21 -4.04 1.56 -5.89
CA ALA A 21 -3.54 2.85 -5.46
C ALA A 21 -2.01 2.76 -5.40
N ALA A 22 -1.33 3.57 -6.21
CA ALA A 22 -0.15 4.28 -5.72
C ALA A 22 -0.43 4.77 -4.28
N PRO A 23 0.53 4.73 -3.35
CA PRO A 23 0.26 4.78 -1.91
C PRO A 23 -0.81 5.83 -1.58
N THR A 24 -1.96 5.36 -1.07
CA THR A 24 -3.12 6.15 -0.63
C THR A 24 -3.82 7.06 -1.67
N LEU A 25 -4.44 6.44 -2.67
CA LEU A 25 -5.66 6.93 -3.33
C LEU A 25 -6.88 6.17 -2.79
N VAL A 26 -7.42 6.60 -1.65
CA VAL A 26 -8.79 6.25 -1.24
C VAL A 26 -9.74 7.09 -2.09
N LEU A 27 -10.24 6.53 -3.19
CA LEU A 27 -11.37 7.08 -3.94
C LEU A 27 -12.64 6.74 -3.17
N ALA A 28 -13.15 7.70 -2.38
CA ALA A 28 -14.50 7.62 -1.86
C ALA A 28 -15.49 7.72 -3.03
N GLN A 29 -16.18 6.62 -3.35
CA GLN A 29 -17.34 6.62 -4.23
C GLN A 29 -18.48 7.35 -3.50
N THR A 30 -18.93 8.48 -4.04
CA THR A 30 -20.18 9.14 -3.64
C THR A 30 -21.31 8.64 -4.52
N SER A 31 -22.31 8.00 -3.92
CA SER A 31 -23.58 7.66 -4.54
C SER A 31 -24.53 8.87 -4.58
N ASP A 32 -25.42 8.81 -5.56
CA ASP A 32 -26.69 9.53 -5.75
C ASP A 32 -26.66 10.97 -6.31
N ALA A 33 -26.90 11.03 -7.62
CA ALA A 33 -27.60 12.12 -8.28
C ALA A 33 -29.06 11.71 -8.52
N THR A 34 -30.02 12.37 -7.86
CA THR A 34 -31.46 12.24 -8.15
C THR A 34 -32.01 13.48 -8.82
N ASP A 35 -32.73 13.24 -9.91
CA ASP A 35 -33.47 14.13 -10.81
C ASP A 35 -34.53 15.00 -10.08
N PRO A 36 -34.61 16.32 -10.32
CA PRO A 36 -35.42 17.25 -9.52
C PRO A 36 -36.89 17.42 -9.94
N ASN A 37 -37.56 16.39 -10.48
CA ASN A 37 -38.98 16.51 -10.84
C ASN A 37 -39.80 15.25 -10.53
N GLN A 38 -40.30 15.13 -9.28
CA GLN A 38 -41.65 14.62 -8.99
C GLN A 38 -42.05 14.79 -7.50
N PRO A 39 -43.36 14.93 -7.19
CA PRO A 39 -43.85 15.47 -5.92
C PRO A 39 -44.02 14.42 -4.81
N THR A 40 -43.81 14.87 -3.57
CA THR A 40 -44.04 14.14 -2.29
C THR A 40 -45.48 13.67 -2.09
N PRO A 41 -45.66 12.50 -1.45
CA PRO A 41 -46.62 12.42 -0.35
C PRO A 41 -46.13 11.59 0.88
N GLU A 42 -46.42 12.18 2.04
CA GLU A 42 -46.83 11.63 3.36
C GLU A 42 -46.25 10.31 3.94
N SER A 43 -45.69 10.51 5.14
CA SER A 43 -45.49 9.63 6.31
C SER A 43 -46.09 8.22 6.32
N SER A 44 -45.22 7.23 6.52
CA SER A 44 -45.48 6.11 7.43
C SER A 44 -44.17 5.63 8.07
N GLN A 45 -44.15 5.60 9.40
CA GLN A 45 -43.08 5.03 10.21
C GLN A 45 -43.03 3.52 9.98
N SER A 46 -41.86 3.00 9.60
CA SER A 46 -41.48 1.61 9.80
C SER A 46 -39.96 1.53 10.00
N ASP A 47 -39.55 0.83 11.05
CA ASP A 47 -38.17 0.58 11.47
C ASP A 47 -37.26 0.09 10.33
N PRO A 48 -35.98 0.49 10.26
CA PRO A 48 -34.98 -0.22 9.49
C PRO A 48 -34.16 -1.13 10.41
N ALA A 49 -34.81 -2.18 10.93
CA ALA A 49 -34.11 -3.43 11.21
C ALA A 49 -34.27 -4.31 9.95
N MET A 50 -33.16 -4.88 9.50
CA MET A 50 -33.02 -5.75 8.30
C MET A 50 -33.02 -5.03 6.95
N GLN A 51 -31.82 -4.83 6.42
CA GLN A 51 -31.42 -5.41 5.12
C GLN A 51 -29.88 -5.49 5.06
N GLN A 52 -29.29 -6.27 5.97
CA GLN A 52 -28.01 -6.90 5.69
C GLN A 52 -28.26 -7.95 4.62
N GLN A 53 -27.61 -7.79 3.46
CA GLN A 53 -27.62 -8.75 2.36
C GLN A 53 -27.26 -10.15 2.88
N SER A 54 -28.24 -11.06 2.92
CA SER A 54 -28.03 -12.49 3.16
C SER A 54 -27.60 -13.21 1.87
N SER A 55 -26.57 -12.70 1.19
CA SER A 55 -25.98 -13.35 0.03
C SER A 55 -24.51 -13.67 0.32
N GLY A 56 -24.20 -14.78 1.00
CA GLY A 56 -22.79 -15.13 1.20
C GLY A 56 -22.45 -16.42 1.94
N GLU A 57 -23.35 -16.96 2.77
CA GLU A 57 -23.09 -18.25 3.39
C GLU A 57 -23.47 -19.40 2.45
N ALA A 58 -22.54 -20.33 2.31
CA ALA A 58 -22.74 -21.67 1.80
C ALA A 58 -23.56 -22.49 2.80
N ARG A 59 -24.41 -23.39 2.31
CA ARG A 59 -25.26 -24.25 3.16
C ARG A 59 -24.58 -25.53 3.61
N ASP A 60 -23.56 -25.95 2.86
CA ASP A 60 -22.77 -27.14 3.12
C ASP A 60 -21.35 -26.97 2.55
N LEU A 61 -20.50 -27.98 2.78
CA LEU A 61 -19.13 -27.97 2.27
C LEU A 61 -19.08 -27.96 0.74
N THR A 62 -20.05 -28.55 0.04
CA THR A 62 -20.05 -28.53 -1.43
C THR A 62 -20.23 -27.10 -1.93
N GLU A 63 -21.24 -26.40 -1.40
CA GLU A 63 -21.47 -24.99 -1.72
C GLU A 63 -20.28 -24.09 -1.35
N MET A 64 -19.54 -24.42 -0.29
CA MET A 64 -18.33 -23.70 0.12
C MET A 64 -17.28 -23.64 -1.02
N PHE A 65 -17.11 -24.76 -1.74
CA PHE A 65 -16.19 -24.83 -2.88
C PHE A 65 -16.83 -24.34 -4.18
N THR A 66 -18.06 -24.73 -4.49
CA THR A 66 -18.68 -24.40 -5.80
C THR A 66 -19.07 -22.93 -5.92
N ARG A 67 -19.24 -22.23 -4.80
CA ARG A 67 -19.51 -20.78 -4.76
C ARG A 67 -18.25 -19.96 -4.42
N GLY A 68 -17.08 -20.61 -4.35
CA GLY A 68 -15.82 -19.90 -4.23
C GLY A 68 -15.46 -19.17 -5.51
N GLU A 69 -14.57 -18.20 -5.40
CA GLU A 69 -14.20 -17.28 -6.47
C GLU A 69 -12.72 -17.41 -6.80
N PHE A 70 -12.40 -17.44 -8.09
CA PHE A 70 -11.05 -17.24 -8.57
C PHE A 70 -10.79 -15.76 -8.74
N HIS A 71 -9.60 -15.33 -8.34
CA HIS A 71 -9.17 -13.95 -8.50
C HIS A 71 -7.68 -13.92 -8.81
N GLY A 72 -7.20 -12.87 -9.45
CA GLY A 72 -5.79 -12.80 -9.76
C GLY A 72 -5.37 -11.51 -10.43
N ALA A 73 -4.06 -11.41 -10.59
CA ALA A 73 -3.47 -10.38 -11.42
C ALA A 73 -2.30 -10.98 -12.19
N LEU A 74 -2.30 -10.81 -13.50
CA LEU A 74 -1.14 -11.05 -14.36
C LEU A 74 -0.58 -9.71 -14.77
N ARG A 75 0.73 -9.52 -14.64
CA ARG A 75 1.40 -8.28 -15.00
C ARG A 75 2.74 -8.50 -15.66
N SER A 76 3.08 -7.57 -16.55
CA SER A 76 4.43 -7.37 -17.06
C SER A 76 4.92 -6.01 -16.57
N LEU A 77 6.06 -6.00 -15.90
CA LEU A 77 6.72 -4.80 -15.41
C LEU A 77 8.03 -4.61 -16.17
N TYR A 78 8.26 -3.41 -16.68
CA TYR A 78 9.52 -2.99 -17.30
C TYR A 78 10.06 -1.76 -16.60
N TYR A 79 11.24 -1.90 -15.98
CA TYR A 79 11.94 -0.79 -15.36
C TYR A 79 13.17 -0.46 -16.18
N SER A 80 13.39 0.84 -16.37
CA SER A 80 14.61 1.38 -16.99
C SER A 80 15.19 2.43 -16.08
N THR A 81 16.51 2.39 -15.88
CA THR A 81 17.25 3.35 -15.06
C THR A 81 18.44 3.93 -15.81
N HIS A 82 18.72 5.20 -15.55
CA HIS A 82 19.95 5.85 -15.99
C HIS A 82 20.69 6.46 -14.80
N ASN A 83 21.94 6.07 -14.61
CA ASN A 83 22.73 6.31 -13.39
C ASN A 83 21.95 5.89 -12.12
N ALA A 84 21.54 4.62 -12.05
CA ALA A 84 20.80 4.07 -10.93
C ALA A 84 21.47 4.44 -9.59
N TYR A 85 20.68 4.97 -8.66
CA TYR A 85 21.15 5.44 -7.35
C TYR A 85 22.38 6.35 -7.46
N PHE A 86 22.35 7.27 -8.45
CA PHE A 86 23.40 8.24 -8.76
C PHE A 86 24.75 7.66 -9.21
N THR A 87 24.86 6.35 -9.40
CA THR A 87 26.11 5.70 -9.82
C THR A 87 26.38 5.96 -11.31
N PRO A 88 27.49 6.63 -11.68
CA PRO A 88 27.77 6.98 -13.07
C PRO A 88 27.84 5.76 -13.99
N GLY A 89 27.02 5.73 -15.04
CA GLY A 89 27.02 4.67 -16.07
C GLY A 89 26.32 3.37 -15.67
N LEU A 90 25.78 3.30 -14.44
CA LEU A 90 24.92 2.20 -14.00
C LEU A 90 23.53 2.39 -14.61
N ASN A 91 23.34 1.84 -15.81
CA ASN A 91 22.05 1.81 -16.49
C ASN A 91 21.52 0.38 -16.41
N GLN A 92 20.24 0.23 -16.08
CA GLN A 92 19.58 -1.05 -15.96
C GLN A 92 18.31 -1.04 -16.79
N ASP A 93 18.06 -2.12 -17.51
CA ASP A 93 16.85 -2.35 -18.27
C ASP A 93 16.38 -3.75 -17.95
N THR A 94 15.19 -3.86 -17.37
CA THR A 94 14.72 -5.14 -16.85
C THR A 94 13.23 -5.26 -17.04
N ILE A 95 12.82 -6.31 -17.74
CA ILE A 95 11.41 -6.67 -17.90
C ILE A 95 11.16 -8.05 -17.30
N SER A 96 10.07 -8.16 -16.55
CA SER A 96 9.61 -9.42 -15.98
C SER A 96 8.09 -9.52 -16.06
N TYR A 97 7.60 -10.74 -16.14
CA TYR A 97 6.16 -11.02 -16.10
C TYR A 97 5.83 -11.99 -14.97
N GLY A 98 4.58 -11.97 -14.54
CA GLY A 98 4.09 -12.87 -13.51
C GLY A 98 2.86 -12.33 -12.82
N GLY A 99 2.70 -12.68 -11.55
CA GLY A 99 1.61 -12.23 -10.71
C GLY A 99 1.10 -13.35 -9.83
N PHE A 100 -0.20 -13.39 -9.58
CA PHE A 100 -0.81 -14.41 -8.73
C PHE A 100 -2.16 -14.86 -9.26
N VAL A 101 -2.50 -16.10 -8.95
CA VAL A 101 -3.83 -16.69 -9.13
C VAL A 101 -4.26 -17.28 -7.80
N GLY A 102 -5.43 -16.87 -7.32
CA GLY A 102 -6.00 -17.26 -6.05
C GLY A 102 -7.38 -17.88 -6.20
N PHE A 103 -7.74 -18.69 -5.21
CA PHE A 103 -9.09 -19.17 -4.97
C PHE A 103 -9.47 -18.81 -3.53
N THR A 104 -10.62 -18.18 -3.37
CA THR A 104 -11.23 -17.91 -2.06
C THR A 104 -12.54 -18.67 -1.96
N SER A 105 -12.71 -19.49 -0.93
CA SER A 105 -13.95 -20.23 -0.72
C SER A 105 -15.11 -19.31 -0.33
N ALA A 106 -16.34 -19.73 -0.60
CA ALA A 106 -17.50 -19.12 0.07
C ALA A 106 -17.43 -19.38 1.59
N ARG A 107 -18.16 -18.59 2.37
CA ARG A 107 -18.18 -18.71 3.82
C ARG A 107 -19.13 -19.85 4.25
N TYR A 108 -18.70 -20.74 5.13
CA TYR A 108 -19.53 -21.78 5.72
C TYR A 108 -19.42 -21.75 7.24
N GLN A 109 -20.54 -21.49 7.93
CA GLN A 109 -20.59 -21.36 9.40
C GLN A 109 -19.54 -20.36 9.94
N GLY A 110 -19.42 -19.19 9.29
CA GLY A 110 -18.40 -18.21 9.63
C GLY A 110 -17.00 -18.46 9.04
N PHE A 111 -16.66 -19.68 8.61
CA PHE A 111 -15.32 -20.02 8.10
C PHE A 111 -15.18 -19.82 6.59
N ARG A 112 -14.02 -19.32 6.15
CA ARG A 112 -13.58 -19.34 4.75
C ARG A 112 -12.08 -19.60 4.67
N PHE A 113 -11.58 -20.10 3.55
CA PHE A 113 -10.14 -20.22 3.32
C PHE A 113 -9.75 -19.60 1.98
N GLY A 114 -8.50 -19.18 1.87
CA GLY A 114 -7.90 -18.69 0.64
C GLY A 114 -6.61 -19.42 0.33
N LEU A 115 -6.37 -19.69 -0.95
CA LEU A 115 -5.13 -20.27 -1.47
C LEU A 115 -4.70 -19.51 -2.72
N SER A 116 -3.44 -19.13 -2.85
CA SER A 116 -2.90 -18.54 -4.08
C SER A 116 -1.53 -19.07 -4.45
N GLY A 117 -1.26 -19.11 -5.75
CA GLY A 117 0.06 -19.34 -6.32
C GLY A 117 0.62 -18.03 -6.87
N ILE A 118 1.92 -17.82 -6.67
CA ILE A 118 2.67 -16.67 -7.20
C ILE A 118 3.71 -17.10 -8.22
N LEU A 119 3.96 -16.25 -9.21
CA LEU A 119 4.94 -16.45 -10.26
C LEU A 119 5.64 -15.14 -10.60
N GLN A 120 6.95 -15.17 -10.80
CA GLN A 120 7.71 -14.13 -11.50
C GLN A 120 8.76 -14.78 -12.41
N ARG A 121 8.88 -14.29 -13.64
CA ARG A 121 9.90 -14.70 -14.60
C ARG A 121 10.47 -13.50 -15.33
N GLY A 122 11.79 -13.50 -15.49
CA GLY A 122 12.48 -12.54 -16.34
C GLY A 122 12.22 -12.74 -17.83
N ILE A 123 12.23 -11.65 -18.57
CA ILE A 123 12.31 -11.62 -20.03
C ILE A 123 13.65 -10.97 -20.38
N ASP A 124 14.52 -11.68 -21.09
CA ASP A 124 15.76 -11.11 -21.63
C ASP A 124 16.60 -10.30 -20.62
N HIS A 125 16.77 -10.83 -19.41
CA HIS A 125 17.61 -10.18 -18.40
C HIS A 125 19.07 -10.17 -18.84
N ALA A 126 19.76 -9.06 -18.56
CA ALA A 126 21.19 -8.95 -18.83
C ALA A 126 22.00 -10.00 -18.05
N ASP A 127 23.07 -10.53 -18.68
CA ASP A 127 23.98 -11.49 -18.03
C ASP A 127 24.71 -10.90 -16.81
N ASP A 128 25.01 -9.59 -16.86
CA ASP A 128 25.59 -8.84 -15.74
C ASP A 128 24.49 -8.51 -14.71
N PRO A 129 24.51 -9.11 -13.50
CA PRO A 129 23.45 -8.90 -12.52
C PRO A 129 23.35 -7.45 -12.04
N SER A 130 24.42 -6.65 -12.13
CA SER A 130 24.38 -5.22 -11.80
C SER A 130 23.51 -4.42 -12.77
N ARG A 131 23.29 -4.94 -13.99
CA ARG A 131 22.43 -4.37 -15.03
C ARG A 131 20.97 -4.77 -14.89
N VAL A 132 20.64 -5.58 -13.88
CA VAL A 132 19.29 -6.07 -13.60
C VAL A 132 18.73 -5.32 -12.39
N VAL A 133 17.51 -4.81 -12.52
CA VAL A 133 16.76 -4.24 -11.40
C VAL A 133 16.37 -5.34 -10.42
N THR A 134 16.76 -5.20 -9.16
CA THR A 134 16.60 -6.20 -8.10
C THR A 134 15.16 -6.63 -7.85
N GLU A 135 14.20 -5.73 -8.04
CA GLU A 135 12.76 -5.96 -7.90
C GLU A 135 12.21 -6.94 -8.93
N LEU A 136 12.81 -6.94 -10.14
CA LEU A 136 12.33 -7.72 -11.27
C LEU A 136 13.24 -8.91 -11.59
N GLY A 137 14.49 -8.89 -11.13
CA GLY A 137 15.51 -9.90 -11.43
C GLY A 137 15.18 -11.33 -10.97
N PRO A 138 14.75 -11.55 -9.72
CA PRO A 138 14.53 -12.90 -9.21
C PRO A 138 13.42 -13.66 -9.95
N ASN A 139 13.69 -14.92 -10.30
CA ASN A 139 12.63 -15.85 -10.71
C ASN A 139 11.96 -16.44 -9.47
N GLN A 140 10.63 -16.44 -9.43
CA GLN A 140 9.87 -16.92 -8.27
C GLN A 140 8.73 -17.85 -8.68
N THR A 141 8.54 -18.93 -7.94
CA THR A 141 7.34 -19.77 -7.98
C THR A 141 7.11 -20.32 -6.60
N ASN A 142 5.98 -19.95 -5.98
CA ASN A 142 5.61 -20.52 -4.69
C ASN A 142 4.09 -20.40 -4.45
N ILE A 143 3.65 -20.97 -3.33
CA ILE A 143 2.38 -20.65 -2.71
C ILE A 143 2.52 -19.26 -2.08
N GLY A 144 1.59 -18.37 -2.44
CA GLY A 144 1.46 -17.05 -1.83
C GLY A 144 0.60 -17.15 -0.57
N GLU A 145 -0.67 -16.83 -0.73
CA GLU A 145 -1.67 -16.84 0.34
C GLU A 145 -2.12 -18.28 0.62
N ALA A 146 -2.29 -18.59 1.89
CA ALA A 146 -2.77 -19.86 2.41
C ALA A 146 -3.26 -19.63 3.84
N TYR A 147 -4.53 -19.25 3.96
CA TYR A 147 -5.12 -18.82 5.23
C TYR A 147 -6.47 -19.47 5.48
N LEU A 148 -6.83 -19.52 6.76
CA LEU A 148 -8.18 -19.76 7.24
C LEU A 148 -8.67 -18.49 7.94
N GLU A 149 -9.88 -18.07 7.65
CA GLU A 149 -10.54 -16.97 8.32
C GLU A 149 -11.85 -17.44 8.97
N TYR A 150 -12.10 -16.96 10.18
CA TYR A 150 -13.39 -17.04 10.86
C TYR A 150 -13.96 -15.64 11.04
N GLN A 151 -15.22 -15.44 10.66
CA GLN A 151 -15.94 -14.19 10.89
C GLN A 151 -17.27 -14.47 11.58
N ARG A 152 -17.57 -13.67 12.59
CA ARG A 152 -18.88 -13.62 13.24
C ARG A 152 -19.18 -12.18 13.67
N ASP A 153 -20.31 -11.65 13.23
CA ASP A 153 -20.70 -10.27 13.47
C ASP A 153 -19.58 -9.30 13.03
N ALA A 154 -19.13 -8.41 13.92
CA ALA A 154 -18.02 -7.47 13.68
C ALA A 154 -16.63 -8.06 13.95
N PHE A 155 -16.54 -9.33 14.35
CA PHE A 155 -15.28 -9.97 14.71
C PHE A 155 -14.77 -10.86 13.58
N THR A 156 -13.49 -10.68 13.22
CA THR A 156 -12.79 -11.46 12.21
C THR A 156 -11.46 -11.95 12.76
N VAL A 157 -11.11 -13.20 12.47
CA VAL A 157 -9.81 -13.80 12.77
C VAL A 157 -9.26 -14.45 11.51
N THR A 158 -8.07 -14.06 11.09
CA THR A 158 -7.39 -14.66 9.94
C THR A 158 -6.05 -15.25 10.38
N ALA A 159 -5.83 -16.53 10.08
CA ALA A 159 -4.61 -17.24 10.44
C ALA A 159 -4.00 -17.93 9.21
N GLY A 160 -2.69 -17.77 9.03
CA GLY A 160 -1.93 -18.40 7.94
C GLY A 160 -1.11 -17.39 7.15
N ASN A 161 -0.79 -17.76 5.91
CA ASN A 161 -0.09 -16.89 4.97
C ASN A 161 -1.10 -15.93 4.35
N GLN A 162 -0.95 -14.64 4.62
CA GLN A 162 -1.94 -13.63 4.29
C GLN A 162 -1.26 -12.30 3.94
N ARG A 163 -2.04 -11.42 3.33
CA ARG A 163 -1.71 -10.00 3.24
C ARG A 163 -2.08 -9.33 4.54
N LEU A 164 -1.34 -8.29 4.91
CA LEU A 164 -1.66 -7.40 6.01
C LEU A 164 -1.72 -5.97 5.48
N ASP A 165 -2.46 -5.12 6.18
CA ASP A 165 -2.57 -3.69 5.89
C ASP A 165 -2.35 -2.89 7.19
N LEU A 166 -1.18 -3.09 7.78
CA LEU A 166 -0.74 -2.39 8.98
C LEU A 166 0.23 -1.26 8.60
N PRO A 167 0.26 -0.14 9.34
CA PRO A 167 1.31 0.85 9.22
C PRO A 167 2.69 0.18 9.28
N PHE A 168 3.59 0.47 8.33
CA PHE A 168 4.94 -0.14 8.25
C PHE A 168 5.02 -1.68 8.10
N ALA A 169 3.88 -2.39 8.05
CA ALA A 169 3.79 -3.83 7.85
C ALA A 169 2.57 -4.16 6.96
N GLY A 170 2.61 -3.64 5.74
CA GLY A 170 1.52 -3.76 4.77
C GLY A 170 1.98 -4.33 3.43
N THR A 171 1.02 -4.82 2.64
CA THR A 171 1.28 -5.23 1.25
C THR A 171 1.22 -4.03 0.32
N TRP A 172 2.20 -3.15 0.46
CA TRP A 172 2.34 -1.95 -0.35
C TRP A 172 2.97 -2.28 -1.69
N ASP A 173 2.27 -3.00 -2.58
CA ASP A 173 2.94 -3.57 -3.74
C ASP A 173 2.31 -3.34 -5.11
N TRP A 174 3.08 -2.60 -5.90
CA TRP A 174 2.96 -2.43 -7.34
C TRP A 174 3.90 -3.40 -8.10
N ARG A 175 4.78 -4.13 -7.41
CA ARG A 175 5.69 -5.15 -7.98
C ARG A 175 4.91 -6.44 -8.34
N VAL A 176 5.56 -7.38 -9.03
CA VAL A 176 4.89 -8.58 -9.58
C VAL A 176 4.33 -9.48 -8.48
N THR A 177 5.11 -9.70 -7.43
CA THR A 177 4.79 -10.60 -6.32
C THR A 177 4.75 -9.81 -5.01
N PRO A 178 3.61 -9.81 -4.29
CA PRO A 178 3.45 -9.01 -3.09
C PRO A 178 4.33 -9.53 -1.95
N ASN A 179 4.66 -8.61 -1.03
CA ASN A 179 5.03 -8.97 0.33
C ASN A 179 3.90 -9.80 0.96
N LEU A 180 4.23 -10.84 1.73
CA LEU A 180 3.25 -11.62 2.49
C LEU A 180 3.72 -11.90 3.90
N PHE A 181 2.76 -12.19 4.78
CA PHE A 181 3.01 -12.44 6.20
C PHE A 181 2.37 -13.74 6.62
N GLN A 182 3.11 -14.57 7.35
CA GLN A 182 2.53 -15.67 8.11
C GLN A 182 2.14 -15.13 9.48
N ALA A 183 0.85 -14.97 9.71
CA ALA A 183 0.34 -14.25 10.86
C ALA A 183 -0.96 -14.85 11.41
N VAL A 184 -1.28 -14.44 12.64
CA VAL A 184 -2.65 -14.44 13.17
C VAL A 184 -3.06 -12.98 13.31
N ASP A 185 -4.18 -12.62 12.71
CA ASP A 185 -4.75 -11.28 12.73
C ASP A 185 -6.16 -11.32 13.33
N LEU A 186 -6.45 -10.41 14.26
CA LEU A 186 -7.72 -10.29 14.96
C LEU A 186 -8.24 -8.88 14.75
N ARG A 187 -9.44 -8.75 14.19
CA ARG A 187 -10.10 -7.46 13.99
C ARG A 187 -11.50 -7.45 14.58
N TYR A 188 -11.86 -6.36 15.24
CA TYR A 188 -13.20 -6.10 15.73
C TYR A 188 -13.66 -4.70 15.29
N GLY A 189 -14.71 -4.63 14.48
CA GLY A 189 -15.29 -3.38 14.01
C GLY A 189 -15.52 -3.34 12.51
N ASP A 190 -15.67 -2.14 11.97
CA ASP A 190 -15.90 -1.88 10.55
C ASP A 190 -14.65 -1.30 9.86
N GLN A 191 -14.82 -0.70 8.68
CA GLN A 191 -13.71 -0.13 7.91
C GLN A 191 -13.15 1.15 8.52
N GLU A 192 -13.98 1.93 9.22
CA GLU A 192 -13.62 3.24 9.77
C GLU A 192 -13.48 3.23 11.29
N ASN A 193 -14.06 2.24 11.96
CA ASN A 193 -14.12 2.12 13.41
C ASN A 193 -13.75 0.70 13.82
N TYR A 194 -12.50 0.47 14.19
CA TYR A 194 -12.02 -0.87 14.50
C TYR A 194 -10.91 -0.89 15.54
N LEU A 195 -10.76 -2.05 16.17
CA LEU A 195 -9.59 -2.47 16.91
C LEU A 195 -8.98 -3.68 16.20
N GLU A 196 -7.66 -3.72 16.15
CA GLU A 196 -6.91 -4.77 15.46
C GLU A 196 -5.70 -5.20 16.30
N ALA A 197 -5.43 -6.50 16.33
CA ALA A 197 -4.27 -7.07 16.98
C ALA A 197 -3.69 -8.20 16.13
N THR A 198 -2.39 -8.12 15.86
CA THR A 198 -1.73 -8.99 14.89
C THR A 198 -0.44 -9.56 15.47
N ARG A 199 -0.21 -10.85 15.19
CA ARG A 199 1.05 -11.54 15.45
C ARG A 199 1.61 -12.08 14.16
N VAL A 200 2.75 -11.53 13.71
CA VAL A 200 3.50 -11.99 12.54
C VAL A 200 4.64 -12.91 12.96
N PHE A 201 4.68 -14.14 12.44
CA PHE A 201 5.72 -15.13 12.73
C PHE A 201 6.80 -15.19 11.65
N ARG A 202 6.42 -14.98 10.38
CA ARG A 202 7.32 -15.02 9.22
C ARG A 202 6.92 -13.98 8.19
N TYR A 203 7.91 -13.47 7.47
CA TYR A 203 7.76 -12.50 6.41
C TYR A 203 8.31 -13.07 5.09
N MET A 204 7.59 -12.83 4.01
CA MET A 204 8.03 -13.10 2.65
C MET A 204 8.22 -11.74 1.95
N PRO A 205 9.48 -11.33 1.68
CA PRO A 205 9.75 -10.09 0.97
C PRO A 205 9.40 -10.19 -0.51
N TRP A 206 9.15 -9.06 -1.16
CA TRP A 206 8.86 -8.95 -2.60
C TRP A 206 9.96 -9.57 -3.48
N ALA A 207 11.22 -9.49 -3.05
CA ALA A 207 12.37 -10.10 -3.73
C ALA A 207 12.50 -11.62 -3.46
N GLY A 208 11.79 -12.13 -2.46
CA GLY A 208 11.96 -13.48 -1.94
C GLY A 208 10.76 -14.37 -2.21
N GLY A 209 11.01 -15.52 -2.83
CA GLY A 209 9.96 -16.51 -3.06
C GLY A 209 9.61 -17.38 -1.86
N SER A 210 9.91 -17.02 -0.60
CA SER A 210 9.65 -17.89 0.57
C SER A 210 9.47 -17.13 1.88
N PHE A 211 8.62 -17.65 2.77
CA PHE A 211 8.45 -17.13 4.13
C PHE A 211 9.67 -17.43 5.00
N THR A 212 10.22 -16.40 5.63
CA THR A 212 11.43 -16.48 6.46
C THR A 212 11.21 -15.77 7.79
N ARG A 213 12.14 -15.97 8.73
CA ARG A 213 12.23 -15.19 9.98
C ARG A 213 13.21 -14.01 9.83
N THR A 214 13.37 -13.51 8.60
CA THR A 214 14.25 -12.38 8.27
C THR A 214 13.41 -11.16 7.94
N THR A 215 14.04 -9.99 7.94
CA THR A 215 13.46 -8.70 7.61
C THR A 215 14.15 -8.11 6.39
N MET A 216 13.69 -6.97 5.89
CA MET A 216 14.36 -6.28 4.79
C MET A 216 15.74 -5.72 5.18
N TYR A 217 16.07 -5.64 6.47
CA TYR A 217 17.42 -5.29 6.95
C TYR A 217 18.39 -6.47 7.00
N ASN A 218 18.01 -7.70 6.65
CA ASN A 218 19.03 -8.76 6.58
C ASN A 218 19.94 -8.55 5.36
N SER A 219 21.23 -8.86 5.49
CA SER A 219 22.27 -8.66 4.47
C SER A 219 21.95 -9.26 3.10
N ARG A 220 21.18 -10.36 3.11
CA ARG A 220 20.66 -11.03 1.91
C ARG A 220 19.74 -10.13 1.07
N TRP A 221 19.09 -9.16 1.69
CA TRP A 221 18.14 -8.23 1.07
C TRP A 221 18.69 -6.80 0.99
N ASP A 222 19.47 -6.38 1.98
CA ASP A 222 20.22 -5.12 1.98
C ASP A 222 21.71 -5.40 2.16
N SER A 223 22.48 -5.31 1.07
CA SER A 223 23.92 -5.58 1.08
C SER A 223 24.75 -4.65 1.98
N PHE A 224 24.17 -3.54 2.44
CA PHE A 224 24.83 -2.60 3.35
C PHE A 224 24.52 -2.88 4.82
N SER A 225 23.61 -3.80 5.11
CA SER A 225 23.26 -4.16 6.46
C SER A 225 24.15 -5.29 6.99
N PRO A 226 24.63 -5.21 8.25
CA PRO A 226 25.42 -6.26 8.86
C PRO A 226 24.60 -7.43 9.41
N VAL A 227 23.26 -7.37 9.33
CA VAL A 227 22.38 -8.31 10.05
C VAL A 227 22.21 -9.63 9.29
N GLU A 228 22.58 -10.74 9.94
CA GLU A 228 22.41 -12.10 9.44
C GLU A 228 21.35 -12.88 10.25
N GLU A 229 20.99 -12.34 11.41
CA GLU A 229 20.17 -12.98 12.42
C GLU A 229 18.70 -13.08 11.99
N THR A 230 18.05 -14.14 12.48
CA THR A 230 16.59 -14.27 12.42
C THR A 230 15.94 -13.70 13.67
N THR A 231 14.72 -13.20 13.55
CA THR A 231 13.93 -12.71 14.69
C THR A 231 12.68 -13.55 14.94
N ASP A 232 12.00 -13.23 16.03
CA ASP A 232 10.73 -13.86 16.39
C ASP A 232 9.53 -13.19 15.72
N GLY A 233 9.75 -12.22 14.83
CA GLY A 233 8.73 -11.56 14.03
C GLY A 233 8.24 -10.26 14.66
N MET A 234 6.92 -10.02 14.61
CA MET A 234 6.33 -8.76 15.06
C MET A 234 5.00 -8.96 15.81
N TRP A 235 4.72 -8.11 16.79
CA TRP A 235 3.39 -7.87 17.36
C TRP A 235 2.86 -6.49 16.95
N SER A 236 1.56 -6.37 16.75
CA SER A 236 0.88 -5.09 16.50
C SER A 236 -0.43 -5.05 17.26
N ILE A 237 -0.76 -3.89 17.83
CA ILE A 237 -2.08 -3.60 18.37
C ILE A 237 -2.43 -2.14 18.03
N GLY A 238 -3.65 -1.91 17.60
CA GLY A 238 -4.10 -0.57 17.26
C GLY A 238 -5.55 -0.53 16.82
N GLY A 239 -5.89 0.55 16.13
CA GLY A 239 -7.23 0.75 15.62
C GLY A 239 -7.44 2.15 15.07
N ALA A 240 -8.55 2.32 14.37
CA ALA A 240 -8.96 3.60 13.82
C ALA A 240 -10.39 3.95 14.24
N ARG A 241 -10.71 5.25 14.12
CA ARG A 241 -12.04 5.78 14.35
C ARG A 241 -12.34 6.93 13.40
N ALA A 242 -13.58 6.99 12.91
CA ALA A 242 -14.12 8.16 12.22
C ALA A 242 -15.35 8.72 12.95
N LEU A 243 -15.50 10.04 12.92
CA LEU A 243 -16.59 10.78 13.53
C LEU A 243 -17.03 11.90 12.58
N TYR A 244 -18.33 12.02 12.37
CA TYR A 244 -18.92 13.08 11.57
C TYR A 244 -19.62 14.08 12.49
N ALA A 245 -19.16 15.33 12.48
CA ALA A 245 -19.70 16.39 13.33
C ALA A 245 -19.55 17.76 12.67
N ASN A 246 -20.63 18.56 12.69
CA ASN A 246 -20.65 19.94 12.21
C ASN A 246 -20.14 20.10 10.75
N GLY A 247 -20.52 19.17 9.86
CA GLY A 247 -20.07 19.17 8.45
C GLY A 247 -18.62 18.75 8.24
N LEU A 248 -17.93 18.31 9.29
CA LEU A 248 -16.55 17.82 9.24
C LEU A 248 -16.50 16.31 9.51
N LYS A 249 -15.61 15.62 8.81
CA LYS A 249 -15.16 14.27 9.14
C LYS A 249 -13.85 14.38 9.91
N TRP A 250 -13.85 13.82 11.12
CA TRP A 250 -12.67 13.61 11.94
C TRP A 250 -12.31 12.14 11.86
N SER A 251 -11.09 11.82 11.48
CA SER A 251 -10.58 10.45 11.49
C SER A 251 -9.24 10.39 12.20
N GLY A 252 -8.93 9.26 12.82
CA GLY A 252 -7.62 9.04 13.38
C GLY A 252 -7.35 7.58 13.67
N GLU A 253 -6.08 7.26 13.78
CA GLU A 253 -5.59 5.92 14.07
C GLU A 253 -4.41 5.97 15.05
N ALA A 254 -4.27 4.88 15.80
CA ALA A 254 -3.22 4.71 16.77
C ALA A 254 -2.74 3.26 16.76
N TRP A 255 -1.42 3.08 16.73
CA TRP A 255 -0.78 1.78 16.63
C TRP A 255 0.44 1.69 17.51
N HIS A 256 0.62 0.52 18.11
CA HIS A 256 1.83 0.09 18.78
C HIS A 256 2.31 -1.20 18.13
N GLN A 257 3.56 -1.20 17.65
CA GLN A 257 4.16 -2.33 16.96
C GLN A 257 5.50 -2.66 17.59
N GLU A 258 5.72 -3.92 17.90
CA GLU A 258 7.00 -4.42 18.41
C GLU A 258 7.60 -5.35 17.36
N TYR A 259 8.74 -4.96 16.80
CA TYR A 259 9.55 -5.77 15.91
C TYR A 259 10.70 -6.34 16.73
N GLU A 260 10.57 -7.61 17.10
CA GLU A 260 11.48 -8.30 18.01
C GLU A 260 12.94 -8.11 17.59
N ASP A 261 13.80 -7.75 18.55
CA ASP A 261 15.23 -7.48 18.38
C ASP A 261 15.59 -6.28 17.48
N TYR A 262 14.62 -5.48 17.02
CA TYR A 262 14.87 -4.26 16.24
C TYR A 262 14.36 -3.00 16.92
N THR A 263 13.03 -2.86 17.04
CA THR A 263 12.40 -1.57 17.38
C THR A 263 10.95 -1.73 17.80
N LYS A 264 10.50 -0.81 18.66
CA LYS A 264 9.08 -0.55 18.93
C LYS A 264 8.68 0.73 18.22
N ILE A 265 7.57 0.69 17.47
CA ILE A 265 7.01 1.84 16.77
C ILE A 265 5.65 2.17 17.39
N ASN A 266 5.51 3.40 17.88
CA ASN A 266 4.23 3.99 18.22
C ASN A 266 3.87 4.98 17.12
N TYR A 267 2.70 4.82 16.50
CA TYR A 267 2.22 5.66 15.42
C TYR A 267 0.86 6.23 15.76
N LEU A 268 0.71 7.55 15.57
CA LEU A 268 -0.51 8.29 15.75
C LEU A 268 -0.74 9.15 14.51
N GLU A 269 -1.96 9.12 13.99
CA GLU A 269 -2.39 10.00 12.92
C GLU A 269 -3.81 10.50 13.17
N GLY A 270 -4.05 11.75 12.80
CA GLY A 270 -5.36 12.36 12.85
C GLY A 270 -5.59 13.29 11.67
N GLN A 271 -6.78 13.26 11.11
CA GLN A 271 -7.20 14.10 10.00
C GLN A 271 -8.57 14.73 10.29
N VAL A 272 -8.72 15.99 9.88
CA VAL A 272 -10.00 16.66 9.77
C VAL A 272 -10.23 17.08 8.33
N ALA A 273 -11.40 16.78 7.79
CA ALA A 273 -11.79 17.09 6.43
C ALA A 273 -13.20 17.67 6.39
N LEU A 274 -13.47 18.57 5.43
CA LEU A 274 -14.84 18.93 5.09
C LEU A 274 -15.55 17.70 4.48
N ALA A 275 -16.69 17.31 5.04
CA ALA A 275 -17.38 16.07 4.66
C ALA A 275 -18.13 16.19 3.32
N GLU A 276 -18.65 17.38 3.02
CA GLU A 276 -19.54 17.65 1.90
C GLU A 276 -19.03 18.81 1.03
N GLY A 277 -19.62 18.97 -0.15
CA GLY A 277 -19.27 20.00 -1.13
C GLY A 277 -18.25 19.54 -2.18
N ASP A 278 -18.15 20.32 -3.26
CA ASP A 278 -17.24 20.00 -4.38
C ASP A 278 -15.77 20.20 -3.99
N LEU A 279 -15.50 21.23 -3.20
CA LEU A 279 -14.18 21.57 -2.66
C LEU A 279 -14.08 21.10 -1.21
N ARG A 280 -13.32 20.03 -0.97
CA ARG A 280 -13.15 19.42 0.36
C ARG A 280 -11.69 19.53 0.81
N PRO A 281 -11.31 20.63 1.47
CA PRO A 281 -10.01 20.74 2.09
C PRO A 281 -9.90 19.83 3.31
N PHE A 282 -8.68 19.43 3.64
CA PHE A 282 -8.39 18.65 4.82
C PHE A 282 -7.00 18.98 5.40
N LEU A 283 -6.85 18.69 6.69
CA LEU A 283 -5.62 18.85 7.46
C LEU A 283 -5.34 17.52 8.17
N GLY A 284 -4.12 17.01 8.00
CA GLY A 284 -3.61 15.81 8.67
C GLY A 284 -2.42 16.14 9.57
N LEU A 285 -2.35 15.48 10.72
CA LEU A 285 -1.22 15.51 11.65
C LEU A 285 -0.77 14.09 11.93
N GLN A 286 0.54 13.91 12.04
CA GLN A 286 1.16 12.60 12.25
C GLN A 286 2.27 12.69 13.29
N PHE A 287 2.36 11.67 14.13
CA PHE A 287 3.45 11.47 15.08
C PHE A 287 3.88 10.01 15.09
N ILE A 288 5.18 9.77 14.97
CA ILE A 288 5.77 8.43 15.05
C ILE A 288 6.93 8.48 16.05
N ARG A 289 7.00 7.49 16.96
CA ARG A 289 8.12 7.27 17.88
C ARG A 289 8.68 5.86 17.66
N GLY A 290 9.95 5.77 17.29
CA GLY A 290 10.72 4.53 17.26
C GLY A 290 11.67 4.45 18.46
N THR A 291 11.77 3.29 19.10
CA THR A 291 12.73 3.01 20.18
C THR A 291 13.30 1.61 20.06
N GLY A 292 14.54 1.40 20.47
CA GLY A 292 15.19 0.08 20.46
C GLY A 292 14.39 -1.01 21.19
N ASP A 293 14.57 -2.24 20.72
CA ASP A 293 13.99 -3.43 21.33
C ASP A 293 14.98 -4.61 21.29
N GLY A 294 14.94 -5.45 22.33
CA GLY A 294 15.70 -6.68 22.41
C GLY A 294 17.20 -6.49 22.20
N LYS A 295 17.77 -7.25 21.25
CA LYS A 295 19.20 -7.20 20.91
C LYS A 295 19.65 -5.93 20.18
N GLU A 296 18.71 -5.12 19.68
CA GLU A 296 19.01 -3.94 18.85
C GLU A 296 19.94 -4.29 17.67
N LEU A 297 19.49 -5.14 16.74
CA LEU A 297 20.32 -5.68 15.65
C LEU A 297 20.95 -4.62 14.72
N LEU A 298 20.45 -3.38 14.75
CA LEU A 298 20.99 -2.24 14.01
C LEU A 298 21.77 -1.24 14.89
N GLY A 299 21.94 -1.55 16.18
CA GLY A 299 22.42 -0.61 17.21
C GLY A 299 21.29 0.25 17.80
N GLU A 300 21.67 1.28 18.55
CA GLU A 300 20.74 2.15 19.29
C GLU A 300 19.65 2.72 18.36
N VAL A 301 18.37 2.52 18.69
CA VAL A 301 17.25 3.10 17.95
C VAL A 301 16.54 4.13 18.82
N ASP A 302 16.53 5.38 18.37
CA ASP A 302 15.72 6.45 18.90
C ASP A 302 15.29 7.36 17.76
N SER A 303 13.99 7.38 17.45
CA SER A 303 13.45 8.14 16.32
C SER A 303 12.17 8.86 16.71
N HIS A 304 12.03 10.08 16.19
CA HIS A 304 10.77 10.82 16.21
C HIS A 304 10.48 11.31 14.81
N VAL A 305 9.23 11.22 14.40
CA VAL A 305 8.75 11.82 13.17
C VAL A 305 7.51 12.64 13.49
N TYR A 306 7.50 13.89 13.08
CA TYR A 306 6.34 14.78 13.15
C TYR A 306 5.90 15.10 11.73
N GLY A 307 4.62 14.96 11.43
CA GLY A 307 4.07 15.16 10.09
C GLY A 307 2.92 16.16 10.07
N LEU A 308 2.87 16.93 8.99
CA LEU A 308 1.77 17.83 8.63
C LEU A 308 1.39 17.57 7.17
N GLN A 309 0.10 17.41 6.91
CA GLN A 309 -0.44 17.29 5.57
C GLN A 309 -1.57 18.31 5.38
N LEU A 310 -1.47 19.12 4.33
CA LEU A 310 -2.55 19.99 3.87
C LEU A 310 -3.04 19.43 2.56
N GLY A 311 -4.34 19.22 2.43
CA GLY A 311 -4.89 18.62 1.23
C GLY A 311 -6.20 19.22 0.78
N MET A 312 -6.52 18.98 -0.48
CA MET A 312 -7.69 19.50 -1.15
C MET A 312 -8.19 18.47 -2.15
N ASN A 313 -9.46 18.08 -2.02
CA ASN A 313 -10.17 17.34 -3.06
C ASN A 313 -11.11 18.30 -3.79
N TYR A 314 -11.10 18.28 -5.12
CA TYR A 314 -12.03 19.04 -5.97
C TYR A 314 -12.49 18.18 -7.15
N GLY A 315 -13.74 17.71 -7.12
CA GLY A 315 -14.21 16.69 -8.06
C GLY A 315 -13.34 15.44 -8.00
N THR A 316 -12.63 15.13 -9.10
CA THR A 316 -11.69 13.99 -9.19
C THR A 316 -10.24 14.37 -8.85
N LEU A 317 -9.94 15.66 -8.70
CA LEU A 317 -8.60 16.17 -8.39
C LEU A 317 -8.33 16.03 -6.89
N LYS A 318 -7.18 15.48 -6.54
CA LYS A 318 -6.58 15.53 -5.20
C LYS A 318 -5.23 16.22 -5.28
N ALA A 319 -5.03 17.23 -4.44
CA ALA A 319 -3.74 17.89 -4.26
C ALA A 319 -3.35 17.86 -2.77
N THR A 320 -2.09 17.53 -2.45
CA THR A 320 -1.58 17.54 -1.07
C THR A 320 -0.20 18.17 -0.99
N LEU A 321 0.01 18.99 0.03
CA LEU A 321 1.31 19.49 0.47
C LEU A 321 1.66 18.78 1.78
N ASN A 322 2.80 18.11 1.79
CA ASN A 322 3.23 17.24 2.87
C ASN A 322 4.55 17.73 3.46
N TYR A 323 4.68 17.60 4.77
CA TYR A 323 5.90 17.87 5.51
C TYR A 323 6.10 16.82 6.60
N ASN A 324 7.33 16.35 6.74
CA ASN A 324 7.78 15.60 7.90
C ASN A 324 9.09 16.16 8.45
N HIS A 325 9.19 16.21 9.77
CA HIS A 325 10.41 16.54 10.50
C HIS A 325 10.89 15.34 11.31
N ILE A 326 12.16 14.98 11.15
CA ILE A 326 12.85 13.92 11.86
C ILE A 326 14.00 14.55 12.63
N PRO A 327 13.89 14.80 13.95
CA PRO A 327 14.97 15.36 14.74
C PRO A 327 16.19 14.42 14.73
N SER A 328 17.39 14.99 14.61
CA SER A 328 18.64 14.23 14.64
C SER A 328 18.89 13.61 16.01
N ARG A 329 19.40 12.37 16.01
CA ARG A 329 19.83 11.61 17.19
C ARG A 329 21.21 11.00 16.88
N GLU A 330 22.27 11.71 17.26
CA GLU A 330 23.64 11.43 16.82
C GLU A 330 24.13 10.00 17.12
N ASN A 331 23.77 9.44 18.28
CA ASN A 331 24.16 8.09 18.67
C ASN A 331 23.21 7.00 18.16
N ALA A 332 22.03 7.38 17.66
CA ALA A 332 21.06 6.44 17.15
C ALA A 332 21.34 6.08 15.68
N TYR A 333 20.84 4.92 15.28
CA TYR A 333 20.98 4.37 13.94
C TYR A 333 20.66 5.43 12.88
N ARG A 334 21.65 5.65 11.99
CA ARG A 334 21.64 6.64 10.90
C ARG A 334 21.08 8.01 11.31
N ASN A 335 21.52 8.54 12.46
CA ASN A 335 21.12 9.86 12.95
C ASN A 335 19.66 9.96 13.41
N GLY A 336 19.02 8.84 13.79
CA GLY A 336 17.65 8.82 14.31
C GLY A 336 16.56 8.51 13.27
N VAL A 337 16.91 7.79 12.21
CA VAL A 337 15.90 7.32 11.24
C VAL A 337 14.91 6.36 11.87
N LEU A 338 13.71 6.31 11.30
CA LEU A 338 12.70 5.33 11.70
C LEU A 338 13.07 3.96 11.13
N VAL A 339 13.51 3.04 11.98
CA VAL A 339 13.74 1.64 11.63
C VAL A 339 12.41 0.97 11.32
N THR A 340 12.24 0.42 10.11
CA THR A 340 10.99 -0.23 9.67
C THR A 340 11.27 -1.62 9.06
N PRO A 341 11.37 -2.69 9.87
CA PRO A 341 11.95 -3.95 9.40
C PRO A 341 11.26 -4.60 8.18
N TYR A 342 9.95 -4.42 8.00
CA TYR A 342 9.23 -4.93 6.82
C TYR A 342 8.99 -3.88 5.72
N ALA A 343 9.34 -2.61 5.96
CA ALA A 343 9.14 -1.50 5.02
C ALA A 343 10.44 -0.73 4.70
N HIS A 344 11.61 -1.26 5.06
CA HIS A 344 12.90 -0.75 4.63
C HIS A 344 13.03 -0.85 3.10
N ASN A 345 13.54 0.21 2.47
CA ASN A 345 13.58 0.39 1.01
C ASN A 345 12.19 0.30 0.34
N SER A 346 11.14 0.67 1.09
CA SER A 346 9.78 0.83 0.57
C SER A 346 9.36 2.29 0.62
N SER A 347 9.10 2.87 -0.54
CA SER A 347 8.55 4.23 -0.72
C SER A 347 7.03 4.30 -0.52
N SER A 348 6.43 3.20 -0.09
CA SER A 348 5.00 3.09 0.17
C SER A 348 4.80 2.74 1.65
N GLY A 349 4.17 3.67 2.36
CA GLY A 349 3.95 3.63 3.80
C GLY A 349 3.28 4.91 4.30
N PRO A 350 2.97 5.00 5.60
CA PRO A 350 2.09 6.05 6.14
C PRO A 350 2.75 7.43 6.25
N ILE A 351 4.08 7.56 6.14
CA ILE A 351 4.77 8.85 6.25
C ILE A 351 4.28 9.80 5.14
N PHE A 352 3.85 11.01 5.49
CA PHE A 352 3.23 11.94 4.54
C PHE A 352 4.14 12.37 3.38
N ALA A 353 5.35 12.83 3.67
CA ALA A 353 6.31 13.37 2.70
C ALA A 353 7.26 12.27 2.21
N GLN A 354 6.74 11.31 1.44
CA GLN A 354 7.51 10.22 0.84
C GLN A 354 7.95 10.53 -0.61
N PRO A 355 9.24 10.37 -0.97
CA PRO A 355 9.63 10.22 -2.36
C PRO A 355 9.05 8.93 -2.95
N PHE A 356 9.03 8.80 -4.26
CA PHE A 356 8.48 7.62 -4.95
C PHE A 356 9.55 6.57 -5.27
N PHE A 357 10.78 6.99 -5.59
CA PHE A 357 11.87 6.06 -5.93
C PHE A 357 12.74 5.65 -4.74
N THR A 358 12.68 6.42 -3.65
CA THR A 358 13.35 6.17 -2.37
C THR A 358 12.37 6.35 -1.23
N SER A 359 12.82 6.23 0.02
CA SER A 359 11.97 6.20 1.20
C SER A 359 12.48 7.16 2.28
N THR A 360 11.61 8.03 2.81
CA THR A 360 12.01 9.05 3.78
C THR A 360 12.65 8.46 5.03
N GLN A 361 12.13 7.32 5.49
CA GLN A 361 12.63 6.60 6.66
C GLN A 361 14.03 6.00 6.47
N ASP A 362 14.57 5.98 5.25
CA ASP A 362 15.88 5.37 4.97
C ASP A 362 16.98 6.41 4.68
N LEU A 363 16.60 7.68 4.53
CA LEU A 363 17.47 8.75 4.02
C LEU A 363 18.13 9.62 5.11
N GLY A 364 17.69 9.53 6.37
CA GLY A 364 18.29 10.28 7.48
C GLY A 364 17.32 11.14 8.27
N ALA A 365 17.88 11.96 9.17
CA ALA A 365 17.14 12.96 9.94
C ALA A 365 17.17 14.34 9.27
N GLY A 366 16.16 15.17 9.51
CA GLY A 366 16.00 16.50 8.93
C GLY A 366 14.57 16.79 8.52
N ASN A 367 14.40 17.41 7.34
CA ASN A 367 13.12 17.87 6.83
C ASN A 367 12.81 17.21 5.48
N ALA A 368 11.61 16.64 5.35
CA ALA A 368 11.09 16.07 4.11
C ALA A 368 9.83 16.82 3.68
N TYR A 369 9.72 17.10 2.39
CA TYR A 369 8.59 17.80 1.78
C TYR A 369 8.10 17.06 0.56
N SER A 370 6.78 17.08 0.30
CA SER A 370 6.25 16.72 -1.02
C SER A 370 5.04 17.55 -1.42
N LEU A 371 4.87 17.72 -2.73
CA LEU A 371 3.66 18.22 -3.36
C LEU A 371 3.16 17.15 -4.33
N ASP A 372 1.93 16.70 -4.12
CA ASP A 372 1.30 15.66 -4.92
C ASP A 372 0.04 16.22 -5.56
N VAL A 373 -0.16 15.97 -6.85
CA VAL A 373 -1.38 16.32 -7.58
C VAL A 373 -1.78 15.15 -8.46
N SER A 374 -3.03 14.71 -8.38
CA SER A 374 -3.54 13.63 -9.22
C SER A 374 -5.04 13.75 -9.45
N GLY A 375 -5.55 13.13 -10.50
CA GLY A 375 -6.99 13.03 -10.74
C GLY A 375 -7.33 12.30 -12.03
N LEU A 376 -8.63 12.11 -12.24
CA LEU A 376 -9.15 11.58 -13.50
C LEU A 376 -9.13 12.69 -14.56
N ALA A 377 -8.32 12.49 -15.61
CA ALA A 377 -8.37 13.30 -16.82
C ALA A 377 -9.54 12.87 -17.72
N THR A 378 -9.85 11.58 -17.71
CA THR A 378 -11.07 10.98 -18.25
C THR A 378 -11.51 9.84 -17.34
N ASP A 379 -12.69 9.30 -17.60
CA ASP A 379 -13.22 8.06 -17.01
C ASP A 379 -12.28 6.84 -17.03
N GLN A 380 -11.29 6.83 -17.91
CA GLN A 380 -10.33 5.74 -18.09
C GLN A 380 -8.89 6.14 -17.80
N LEU A 381 -8.60 7.44 -17.73
CA LEU A 381 -7.24 7.97 -17.63
C LEU A 381 -7.04 8.74 -16.33
N VAL A 382 -6.18 8.20 -15.47
CA VAL A 382 -5.64 8.91 -14.29
C VAL A 382 -4.32 9.55 -14.69
N LEU A 383 -4.13 10.81 -14.32
CA LEU A 383 -2.84 11.51 -14.42
C LEU A 383 -2.43 12.02 -13.05
N GLY A 384 -1.13 12.12 -12.82
CA GLY A 384 -0.62 12.82 -11.65
C GLY A 384 0.86 13.17 -11.74
N ALA A 385 1.28 13.98 -10.79
CA ALA A 385 2.66 14.40 -10.63
C ALA A 385 2.99 14.57 -9.14
N ARG A 386 4.25 14.33 -8.81
CA ARG A 386 4.84 14.53 -7.49
C ARG A 386 6.12 15.34 -7.62
N TYR A 387 6.29 16.32 -6.76
CA TYR A 387 7.58 16.86 -6.40
C TYR A 387 7.90 16.46 -4.96
N SER A 388 9.11 16.00 -4.67
CA SER A 388 9.55 15.81 -3.30
C SER A 388 10.94 16.40 -3.08
N PHE A 389 11.21 16.87 -1.86
CA PHE A 389 12.48 17.45 -1.45
C PHE A 389 12.90 16.91 -0.10
N MET A 390 14.11 16.34 -0.05
CA MET A 390 14.67 15.66 1.11
C MET A 390 15.91 16.42 1.60
N ASP A 391 15.70 17.28 2.58
CA ASP A 391 16.76 17.91 3.36
C ASP A 391 17.08 17.00 4.56
N LEU A 392 17.72 15.86 4.26
CA LEU A 392 17.96 14.78 5.22
C LEU A 392 19.46 14.44 5.31
N LYS A 393 19.88 13.99 6.50
CA LYS A 393 21.26 13.65 6.86
C LYS A 393 21.32 12.32 7.58
N GLU A 394 22.08 11.37 7.04
CA GLU A 394 22.30 10.05 7.66
C GLU A 394 23.29 10.07 8.84
N SER A 395 24.02 11.16 9.06
CA SER A 395 24.89 11.40 10.23
C SER A 395 25.09 12.91 10.48
N SER A 396 25.58 13.28 11.66
CA SER A 396 25.92 14.68 11.99
C SER A 396 27.11 15.20 11.15
N GLU A 397 27.95 14.30 10.66
CA GLU A 397 29.21 14.59 9.96
C GLU A 397 29.03 14.85 8.46
N VAL A 398 27.86 14.56 7.90
CA VAL A 398 27.60 14.74 6.47
C VAL A 398 26.71 15.94 6.18
N GLU A 399 26.91 16.51 5.00
CA GLU A 399 26.00 17.52 4.48
C GLU A 399 24.65 16.92 4.11
N SER A 400 23.63 17.79 4.12
CA SER A 400 22.29 17.40 3.73
C SER A 400 22.27 16.88 2.29
N ARG A 401 21.48 15.83 2.06
CA ARG A 401 21.25 15.30 0.71
C ARG A 401 20.67 16.35 -0.22
N ASN A 402 19.86 17.29 0.28
CA ASN A 402 19.19 18.31 -0.54
C ASN A 402 18.64 17.70 -1.84
N GLN A 403 17.99 16.55 -1.71
CA GLN A 403 17.62 15.72 -2.85
C GLN A 403 16.23 16.12 -3.34
N SER A 404 16.13 16.51 -4.60
CA SER A 404 14.85 16.76 -5.29
C SER A 404 14.46 15.55 -6.12
N GLU A 405 13.17 15.20 -6.11
CA GLU A 405 12.58 14.23 -7.02
C GLU A 405 11.41 14.87 -7.77
N TYR A 406 11.37 14.66 -9.08
CA TYR A 406 10.27 15.03 -9.96
C TYR A 406 9.72 13.76 -10.60
N MET A 407 8.44 13.50 -10.40
CA MET A 407 7.78 12.29 -10.93
C MET A 407 6.45 12.66 -11.57
N GLY A 408 6.17 12.08 -12.73
CA GLY A 408 4.88 12.12 -13.40
C GLY A 408 4.40 10.70 -13.67
N PHE A 409 3.07 10.50 -13.64
CA PHE A 409 2.49 9.21 -13.95
C PHE A 409 1.18 9.32 -14.72
N ALA A 410 0.88 8.25 -15.45
CA ALA A 410 -0.39 8.03 -16.13
C ALA A 410 -0.83 6.58 -15.96
N VAL A 411 -2.13 6.38 -15.72
CA VAL A 411 -2.74 5.05 -15.67
C VAL A 411 -3.97 5.04 -16.57
N TYR A 412 -4.00 4.15 -17.55
CA TYR A 412 -5.13 3.94 -18.43
C TYR A 412 -5.80 2.60 -18.12
N ASN A 413 -7.08 2.63 -17.77
CA ASN A 413 -7.91 1.46 -17.49
C ASN A 413 -8.83 1.18 -18.67
N PHE A 414 -8.70 0.00 -19.26
CA PHE A 414 -9.53 -0.41 -20.38
C PHE A 414 -10.94 -0.78 -19.88
N ARG A 415 -11.93 -0.68 -20.78
CA ARG A 415 -13.34 -0.99 -20.52
C ARG A 415 -13.88 -1.91 -21.62
N GLY A 416 -15.09 -2.45 -21.42
CA GLY A 416 -15.75 -3.31 -22.41
C GLY A 416 -15.06 -4.66 -22.51
N SER A 417 -14.72 -5.11 -23.71
CA SER A 417 -14.09 -6.43 -23.91
C SER A 417 -12.67 -6.55 -23.33
N LEU A 418 -12.07 -5.43 -22.90
CA LEU A 418 -10.76 -5.37 -22.27
C LEU A 418 -10.84 -4.95 -20.79
N GLU A 419 -12.01 -5.07 -20.17
CA GLU A 419 -12.16 -4.87 -18.73
C GLU A 419 -11.16 -5.75 -17.95
N GLY A 420 -10.58 -5.19 -16.89
CA GLY A 420 -9.48 -5.80 -16.14
C GLY A 420 -8.08 -5.45 -16.66
N PHE A 421 -7.94 -5.02 -17.93
CA PHE A 421 -6.65 -4.55 -18.45
C PHE A 421 -6.34 -3.12 -18.03
N SER A 422 -5.06 -2.85 -17.73
CA SER A 422 -4.55 -1.50 -17.53
C SER A 422 -3.10 -1.34 -17.98
N VAL A 423 -2.74 -0.11 -18.35
CA VAL A 423 -1.36 0.32 -18.57
C VAL A 423 -1.04 1.45 -17.62
N ALA A 424 0.03 1.33 -16.87
CA ALA A 424 0.53 2.38 -15.97
C ALA A 424 1.98 2.71 -16.30
N ASN A 425 2.33 3.99 -16.32
CA ASN A 425 3.71 4.44 -16.42
C ASN A 425 3.99 5.48 -15.33
N PHE A 426 5.11 5.29 -14.62
CA PHE A 426 5.69 6.28 -13.70
C PHE A 426 7.09 6.61 -14.19
N LEU A 427 7.35 7.89 -14.45
CA LEU A 427 8.63 8.39 -14.92
C LEU A 427 9.09 9.52 -14.00
N GLY A 428 10.37 9.53 -13.65
CA GLY A 428 10.91 10.65 -12.92
C GLY A 428 12.42 10.67 -12.81
N VAL A 429 12.90 11.71 -12.14
CA VAL A 429 14.32 12.00 -11.94
C VAL A 429 14.57 12.45 -10.52
N GLN A 430 15.64 11.93 -9.92
CA GLN A 430 16.21 12.41 -8.67
C GLN A 430 17.50 13.18 -8.93
N ARG A 431 17.69 14.26 -8.18
CA ARG A 431 18.88 15.13 -8.22
C ARG A 431 19.32 15.44 -6.80
N SER A 432 20.61 15.38 -6.52
CA SER A 432 21.17 15.80 -5.23
C SER A 432 22.49 16.52 -5.48
N PRO A 433 22.77 17.66 -4.83
CA PRO A 433 24.06 18.33 -4.92
C PRO A 433 25.24 17.48 -4.38
N ARG A 434 24.97 16.48 -3.53
CA ARG A 434 25.98 15.53 -3.06
C ARG A 434 26.40 14.53 -4.13
N GLU A 435 25.57 14.39 -5.15
CA GLU A 435 25.67 13.34 -6.15
C GLU A 435 26.07 13.94 -7.50
N GLY A 436 27.06 13.36 -8.16
CA GLY A 436 27.62 13.92 -9.41
C GLY A 436 26.78 13.66 -10.66
N LYS A 437 25.62 13.01 -10.53
CA LYS A 437 24.74 12.58 -11.63
C LYS A 437 23.28 12.73 -11.25
N GLU A 438 22.41 12.70 -12.27
CA GLU A 438 20.97 12.58 -12.08
C GLU A 438 20.58 11.11 -12.22
N PHE A 439 19.73 10.63 -11.31
CA PHE A 439 19.17 9.29 -11.37
C PHE A 439 17.79 9.36 -12.02
N TRP A 440 17.66 8.78 -13.22
CA TRP A 440 16.37 8.67 -13.91
C TRP A 440 15.81 7.27 -13.75
N GLN A 441 14.49 7.16 -13.59
CA GLN A 441 13.80 5.89 -13.57
C GLN A 441 12.43 5.97 -14.27
N ASN A 442 12.18 4.98 -15.13
CA ASN A 442 10.89 4.69 -15.72
C ASN A 442 10.39 3.35 -15.21
N ARG A 443 9.10 3.27 -14.88
CA ARG A 443 8.39 2.08 -14.42
C ARG A 443 7.12 1.91 -15.23
N LEU A 444 7.15 1.01 -16.21
CA LEU A 444 5.99 0.68 -17.06
C LEU A 444 5.37 -0.64 -16.59
N ALA A 445 4.05 -0.66 -16.47
CA ALA A 445 3.26 -1.84 -16.15
C ALA A 445 2.16 -2.06 -17.19
N LEU A 446 2.03 -3.30 -17.65
CA LEU A 446 0.82 -3.82 -18.29
C LEU A 446 0.22 -4.85 -17.34
N GLN A 447 -1.06 -4.73 -17.01
CA GLN A 447 -1.73 -5.63 -16.08
C GLN A 447 -3.06 -6.12 -16.64
N TYR A 448 -3.43 -7.34 -16.27
CA TYR A 448 -4.77 -7.90 -16.33
C TYR A 448 -5.17 -8.40 -14.94
N ALA A 449 -6.18 -7.77 -14.34
CA ALA A 449 -6.80 -8.22 -13.09
C ALA A 449 -8.16 -8.86 -13.39
N PHE A 450 -8.47 -9.97 -12.71
CA PHE A 450 -9.71 -10.72 -12.90
C PHE A 450 -10.25 -11.27 -11.57
#